data_AF-A0A0B4JCU2-F1
#
_entry.id   AF-A0A0B4JCU2-F1
#
_cell.length_a   1.000
_cell.length_b   1.000
_cell.length_c   1.000
_cell.angle_alpha   90.00
_cell.angle_beta   90.00
_cell.angle_gamma   90.00
#
_symmetry.space_group_name_H-M   'P 1'
#
loop_
_entity.id
_entity.type
_entity.pdbx_description
1 polymer ?
#
loop_
_entity_poly.entity_id
_entity_poly.type
_entity_poly.pdbx_seq_one_letter_code
_entity_poly.pdbx_strand_id
1 'polypeptide(L)'
;MCCNANRQLLCIFTGALAILISTLCLGFMLYRLGTTGINHWEEAYLVAWAVIILAAVPLIVGAIKEIRYLLVIWIVVALISGISLIVIQIEMFHSFFHKDPDTAFHILGGIVIIVFVLLLCCFLYFPYTYARELEGD
;
A
#
# COMPACT_ATOMS: atom_id res chain seq x y z
N MET A 1 -25.96 -15.20 6.09
CA MET A 1 -25.77 -14.27 4.95
C MET A 1 -25.27 -12.88 5.34
N CYS A 2 -25.53 -12.35 6.55
CA CYS A 2 -25.06 -11.00 6.91
C CYS A 2 -23.54 -10.85 7.10
N CYS A 3 -22.80 -11.94 7.39
CA CYS A 3 -21.35 -11.87 7.59
C CYS A 3 -20.56 -11.68 6.29
N ASN A 4 -20.97 -12.34 5.19
CA ASN A 4 -20.25 -12.30 3.90
C ASN A 4 -20.24 -10.89 3.30
N ALA A 5 -21.38 -10.20 3.33
CA ALA A 5 -21.50 -8.83 2.81
C ALA A 5 -20.55 -7.84 3.52
N ASN A 6 -20.28 -8.05 4.81
CA ASN A 6 -19.38 -7.19 5.57
C ASN A 6 -17.91 -7.35 5.11
N ARG A 7 -17.46 -8.58 4.89
CA ARG A 7 -16.08 -8.84 4.44
C ARG A 7 -15.85 -8.43 2.99
N GLN A 8 -16.83 -8.66 2.12
CA GLN A 8 -16.81 -8.15 0.76
C GLN A 8 -16.67 -6.61 0.74
N LEU A 9 -17.48 -5.92 1.55
CA LEU A 9 -17.43 -4.46 1.66
C LEU A 9 -16.07 -3.97 2.21
N LEU A 10 -15.50 -4.65 3.20
CA LEU A 10 -14.16 -4.35 3.72
C LEU A 10 -13.06 -4.55 2.66
N CYS A 11 -13.19 -5.57 1.81
CA CYS A 11 -12.27 -5.82 0.71
C CYS A 11 -12.35 -4.71 -0.36
N ILE A 12 -13.57 -4.27 -0.71
CA ILE A 12 -13.79 -3.14 -1.63
C ILE A 12 -13.24 -1.84 -1.01
N PHE A 13 -13.50 -1.60 0.27
CA PHE A 13 -12.98 -0.45 1.01
C PHE A 13 -11.46 -0.44 1.05
N THR A 14 -10.83 -1.60 1.23
CA THR A 14 -9.37 -1.75 1.19
C THR A 14 -8.80 -1.35 -0.17
N GLY A 15 -9.42 -1.78 -1.27
CA GLY A 15 -9.03 -1.36 -2.62
C GLY A 15 -9.21 0.14 -2.86
N ALA A 16 -10.32 0.72 -2.43
CA ALA A 16 -10.56 2.16 -2.53
C ALA A 16 -9.55 2.97 -1.70
N LEU A 17 -9.26 2.52 -0.48
CA LEU A 17 -8.26 3.13 0.40
C LEU A 17 -6.86 3.07 -0.21
N ALA A 18 -6.50 1.94 -0.82
CA ALA A 18 -5.25 1.81 -1.54
C ALA A 18 -5.13 2.82 -2.69
N ILE A 19 -6.18 2.99 -3.51
CA ILE A 19 -6.18 3.98 -4.59
C ILE A 19 -6.02 5.40 -4.04
N LEU A 20 -6.76 5.76 -2.99
CA LEU A 20 -6.69 7.09 -2.38
C LEU A 20 -5.30 7.40 -1.79
N ILE A 21 -4.74 6.49 -1.00
CA ILE A 21 -3.42 6.70 -0.40
C ILE A 21 -2.35 6.75 -1.49
N SER A 22 -2.40 5.84 -2.45
CA SER A 22 -1.43 5.81 -3.55
C SER A 22 -1.48 7.09 -4.37
N THR A 23 -2.67 7.59 -4.72
CA THR A 23 -2.80 8.83 -5.50
C THR A 23 -2.29 10.05 -4.74
N LEU A 24 -2.56 10.14 -3.43
CA LEU A 24 -1.99 11.19 -2.58
C LEU A 24 -0.45 11.12 -2.53
N CYS A 25 0.10 9.91 -2.34
CA CYS A 25 1.55 9.69 -2.30
C CYS A 25 2.23 9.98 -3.65
N LEU A 26 1.64 9.53 -4.76
CA LEU A 26 2.15 9.83 -6.10
C LEU A 26 2.11 11.33 -6.38
N GLY A 27 1.01 12.02 -6.05
CA GLY A 27 0.89 13.47 -6.23
C GLY A 27 1.97 14.24 -5.47
N PHE A 28 2.19 13.88 -4.20
CA PHE A 28 3.25 14.48 -3.38
C PHE A 28 4.65 14.22 -3.96
N MET A 29 4.93 13.00 -4.39
CA MET A 29 6.25 12.64 -4.92
C MET A 29 6.53 13.21 -6.31
N LEU A 30 5.52 13.30 -7.18
CA LEU A 30 5.65 13.98 -8.46
C LEU A 30 5.94 15.48 -8.28
N TYR A 31 5.29 16.11 -7.29
CA TYR A 31 5.61 17.49 -6.91
C TYR A 31 7.05 17.62 -6.40
N ARG A 32 7.51 16.69 -5.57
CA ARG A 32 8.89 16.68 -5.07
C ARG A 32 9.92 16.50 -6.20
N LEU A 33 9.72 15.53 -7.08
CA LEU A 33 10.60 15.30 -8.24
C LEU A 33 10.72 16.53 -9.15
N GLY A 34 9.62 17.27 -9.33
CA GLY A 34 9.60 18.51 -10.10
C GLY A 34 10.38 19.67 -9.44
N THR A 35 10.67 19.58 -8.14
CA THR A 35 11.31 20.67 -7.36
C THR A 35 12.73 20.34 -6.90
N THR A 36 13.03 19.08 -6.55
CA THR A 36 14.33 18.67 -5.99
C THR A 36 15.20 17.85 -6.93
N GLY A 37 14.71 17.54 -8.14
CA GLY A 37 15.40 16.65 -9.08
C GLY A 37 15.17 15.17 -8.77
N ILE A 38 15.68 14.30 -9.65
CA ILE A 38 15.40 12.87 -9.65
C ILE A 38 16.36 12.12 -8.72
N ASN A 39 15.82 11.37 -7.76
CA ASN A 39 16.55 10.38 -6.96
C ASN A 39 15.98 8.98 -7.24
N HIS A 40 16.86 7.99 -7.47
CA HIS A 40 16.49 6.60 -7.78
C HIS A 40 15.51 5.99 -6.77
N TRP A 41 15.63 6.34 -5.49
CA TRP A 41 14.68 5.87 -4.46
C TRP A 41 13.27 6.45 -4.61
N GLU A 42 13.16 7.69 -5.10
CA GLU A 42 11.89 8.35 -5.36
C GLU A 42 11.19 7.75 -6.58
N GLU A 43 11.95 7.43 -7.61
CA GLU A 43 11.44 6.71 -8.78
C GLU A 43 10.92 5.32 -8.39
N ALA A 44 11.71 4.56 -7.61
CA ALA A 44 11.30 3.26 -7.10
C ALA A 44 10.01 3.35 -6.25
N TYR A 45 9.90 4.41 -5.44
CA TYR A 45 8.71 4.69 -4.65
C TYR A 45 7.48 4.94 -5.53
N LEU A 46 7.61 5.74 -6.59
CA LEU A 46 6.53 5.98 -7.56
C LEU A 46 6.09 4.67 -8.24
N VAL A 47 7.06 3.86 -8.69
CA VAL A 47 6.77 2.58 -9.35
C VAL A 47 6.02 1.64 -8.42
N ALA A 48 6.46 1.53 -7.15
CA ALA A 48 5.79 0.66 -6.18
C ALA A 48 4.34 1.06 -5.93
N TRP A 49 4.05 2.36 -5.81
CA TRP A 49 2.67 2.85 -5.67
C TRP A 49 1.84 2.68 -6.93
N ALA A 50 2.42 2.89 -8.12
CA ALA A 50 1.73 2.66 -9.38
C ALA A 50 1.28 1.19 -9.50
N VAL A 51 2.14 0.25 -9.10
CA VAL A 51 1.79 -1.19 -9.06
C VAL A 51 0.64 -1.45 -8.09
N ILE A 52 0.61 -0.82 -6.91
CA ILE A 52 -0.50 -0.95 -5.95
C ILE A 52 -1.82 -0.42 -6.54
N ILE A 53 -1.81 0.73 -7.22
CA ILE A 53 -3.02 1.26 -7.88
C ILE A 53 -3.55 0.28 -8.93
N LEU A 54 -2.66 -0.25 -9.78
CA LEU A 54 -3.03 -1.19 -10.83
C LEU A 54 -3.58 -2.49 -10.24
N ALA A 55 -3.04 -2.97 -9.12
CA ALA A 55 -3.51 -4.16 -8.43
C ALA A 55 -4.82 -3.95 -7.66
N ALA A 56 -5.14 -2.72 -7.25
CA ALA A 56 -6.37 -2.41 -6.53
C ALA A 56 -7.62 -2.64 -7.39
N VAL A 57 -7.50 -2.49 -8.71
CA VAL A 57 -8.61 -2.77 -9.64
C VAL A 57 -9.00 -4.26 -9.62
N PRO A 58 -8.07 -5.23 -9.84
CA PRO A 58 -8.32 -6.65 -9.60
C PRO A 58 -8.90 -6.96 -8.22
N LEU A 59 -8.44 -6.29 -7.16
CA LEU A 59 -9.01 -6.50 -5.82
C LEU A 59 -10.49 -6.16 -5.77
N ILE A 60 -10.88 -4.98 -6.26
CA ILE A 60 -12.27 -4.53 -6.26
C ILE A 60 -13.12 -5.43 -7.15
N VAL A 61 -12.65 -5.76 -8.36
CA VAL A 61 -13.35 -6.65 -9.30
C VAL A 61 -13.49 -8.05 -8.71
N GLY A 62 -12.42 -8.58 -8.12
CA GLY A 62 -12.41 -9.87 -7.45
C GLY A 62 -13.36 -9.91 -6.26
N ALA A 63 -13.46 -8.81 -5.52
CA ALA A 63 -14.40 -8.70 -4.41
C ALA A 63 -15.85 -8.73 -4.88
N ILE A 64 -16.19 -7.94 -5.91
CA ILE A 64 -17.54 -7.83 -6.46
C ILE A 64 -17.98 -9.13 -7.18
N LYS A 65 -17.05 -9.77 -7.90
CA LYS A 65 -17.32 -10.98 -8.69
C LYS A 65 -17.05 -12.27 -7.93
N GLU A 66 -16.66 -12.19 -6.65
CA GLU A 66 -16.35 -13.34 -5.79
C GLU A 66 -15.25 -14.25 -6.40
N ILE A 67 -14.31 -13.66 -7.13
CA ILE A 67 -13.23 -14.39 -7.81
C ILE A 67 -11.99 -14.44 -6.91
N ARG A 68 -11.86 -15.53 -6.15
CA ARG A 68 -10.74 -15.77 -5.22
C ARG A 68 -9.35 -15.52 -5.84
N TYR A 69 -9.14 -15.92 -7.09
CA TYR A 69 -7.85 -15.77 -7.78
C TYR A 69 -7.38 -14.30 -7.85
N LEU A 70 -8.31 -13.35 -8.05
CA LEU A 70 -7.98 -11.93 -8.10
C LEU A 70 -7.57 -11.37 -6.72
N LEU A 71 -8.18 -11.88 -5.63
CA LEU A 71 -7.79 -11.51 -4.27
C LEU A 71 -6.38 -12.04 -3.95
N VAL A 72 -6.06 -13.26 -4.39
CA VAL A 72 -4.72 -13.85 -4.20
C VAL A 72 -3.67 -13.04 -4.96
N ILE A 73 -3.96 -12.60 -6.21
CA ILE A 73 -3.07 -11.70 -6.96
C ILE A 73 -2.82 -10.42 -6.16
N TRP A 74 -3.87 -9.79 -5.63
CA TRP A 74 -3.71 -8.61 -4.78
C TRP A 74 -2.82 -8.87 -3.57
N ILE A 75 -3.03 -9.97 -2.83
CA ILE A 75 -2.24 -10.31 -1.64
C ILE A 75 -0.75 -10.43 -1.99
N VAL A 76 -0.43 -11.12 -3.09
CA VAL A 76 0.97 -11.30 -3.53
C VAL A 76 1.59 -9.97 -3.93
N VAL A 77 0.89 -9.17 -4.74
CA VAL A 77 1.39 -7.86 -5.20
C VAL A 77 1.53 -6.89 -4.03
N ALA A 78 0.52 -6.79 -3.16
CA ALA A 78 0.56 -5.92 -1.99
C ALA A 78 1.69 -6.30 -1.02
N LEU A 79 1.99 -7.60 -0.87
CA LEU A 79 3.11 -8.05 -0.05
C LEU A 79 4.45 -7.60 -0.63
N ILE A 80 4.70 -7.87 -1.92
CA ILE A 80 5.97 -7.53 -2.59
C ILE A 80 6.15 -6.01 -2.63
N SER A 81 5.14 -5.28 -3.10
CA SER A 81 5.18 -3.81 -3.20
C SER A 81 5.21 -3.15 -1.82
N GLY A 82 4.49 -3.68 -0.83
CA GLY A 82 4.46 -3.15 0.53
C GLY A 82 5.79 -3.31 1.26
N ILE A 83 6.44 -4.48 1.17
CA ILE A 83 7.79 -4.68 1.70
C ILE A 83 8.77 -3.75 1.00
N SER A 84 8.69 -3.65 -0.33
CA SER A 84 9.53 -2.73 -1.10
C SER A 84 9.36 -1.28 -0.63
N LEU A 85 8.13 -0.82 -0.41
CA LEU A 85 7.85 0.52 0.11
C LEU A 85 8.45 0.78 1.48
N ILE A 86 8.40 -0.20 2.40
CA ILE A 86 9.02 -0.08 3.72
C ILE A 86 10.54 0.09 3.59
N VAL A 87 11.19 -0.72 2.76
CA VAL A 87 12.65 -0.62 2.51
C VAL A 87 12.99 0.73 1.88
N ILE A 88 12.26 1.16 0.85
CA ILE A 88 12.47 2.45 0.18
C ILE A 88 12.30 3.61 1.17
N GLN A 89 11.30 3.56 2.08
CA GLN A 89 11.11 4.59 3.09
C GLN A 89 12.26 4.65 4.09
N ILE A 90 12.80 3.51 4.53
CA ILE A 90 13.99 3.46 5.40
C ILE A 90 15.20 4.08 4.71
N GLU A 91 15.44 3.76 3.44
CA GLU A 91 16.57 4.28 2.66
C GLU A 91 16.45 5.77 2.35
N MET A 92 15.24 6.25 2.03
CA MET A 92 14.99 7.69 1.89
C MET A 92 15.22 8.41 3.22
N PHE A 93 14.71 7.84 4.33
CA PHE A 93 14.91 8.42 5.65
C PHE A 93 16.41 8.51 6.00
N HIS A 94 17.16 7.44 5.77
CA HIS A 94 18.59 7.40 5.98
C HIS A 94 19.36 8.37 5.08
N SER A 95 18.99 8.47 3.80
CA SER A 95 19.70 9.32 2.83
C SER A 95 19.49 10.82 3.08
N PHE A 96 18.28 11.23 3.47
CA PHE A 96 17.93 12.65 3.60
C PHE A 96 18.06 13.16 5.03
N PHE A 97 17.62 12.38 6.03
CA PHE A 97 17.40 12.89 7.39
C PHE A 97 18.37 12.33 8.43
N HIS A 98 19.23 11.36 8.08
CA HIS A 98 20.14 10.77 9.07
C HIS A 98 21.09 11.80 9.70
N LYS A 99 21.43 12.86 8.97
CA LYS A 99 22.31 13.93 9.45
C LYS A 99 21.56 15.09 10.10
N ASP A 100 20.23 15.10 10.05
CA ASP A 100 19.47 16.20 10.64
C ASP A 100 19.46 16.06 12.16
N PRO A 101 19.91 17.09 12.90
CA PRO A 101 19.99 17.06 14.36
C PRO A 101 18.61 17.14 15.02
N ASP A 102 17.58 17.51 14.26
CA ASP A 102 16.24 17.69 14.79
C ASP A 102 15.54 16.33 14.97
N THR A 103 15.39 15.95 16.24
CA THR A 103 14.68 14.75 16.68
C THR A 103 13.26 14.62 16.11
N ALA A 104 12.61 15.73 15.75
CA ALA A 104 11.27 15.71 15.16
C ALA A 104 11.23 14.93 13.84
N PHE A 105 12.26 15.03 12.99
CA PHE A 105 12.31 14.29 11.73
C PHE A 105 12.45 12.78 11.97
N HIS A 106 13.26 12.38 12.95
CA HIS A 106 13.41 10.96 13.34
C HIS A 106 12.12 10.36 13.87
N ILE A 107 11.39 11.10 14.70
CA ILE A 107 10.08 10.67 15.21
C ILE A 107 9.08 10.56 14.06
N LEU A 108 9.03 11.55 13.17
CA LEU A 108 8.12 11.55 12.03
C LEU A 108 8.41 10.39 11.07
N GLY A 109 9.68 10.15 10.74
CA GLY A 109 10.11 9.04 9.90
C GLY A 109 9.70 7.68 10.50
N GLY A 110 9.92 7.49 11.80
CA GLY A 110 9.49 6.29 12.53
C GLY A 110 7.97 6.10 12.49
N ILE A 111 7.19 7.15 12.71
CA ILE A 111 5.72 7.10 12.64
C ILE A 111 5.26 6.70 11.25
N VAL A 112 5.85 7.29 10.20
CA VAL A 112 5.50 6.95 8.81
C VAL A 112 5.77 5.47 8.53
N ILE A 113 6.93 4.94 8.93
CA ILE A 113 7.24 3.51 8.74
C ILE A 113 6.22 2.63 9.47
N ILE A 114 5.86 2.95 10.71
CA ILE A 114 4.84 2.21 11.48
C ILE A 114 3.50 2.23 10.75
N VAL A 115 3.07 3.38 10.23
CA VAL A 115 1.83 3.51 9.46
C VAL A 115 1.87 2.63 8.20
N PHE A 116 3.00 2.56 7.49
CA PHE A 116 3.17 1.69 6.33
C PHE A 116 3.06 0.19 6.69
N VAL A 117 3.65 -0.21 7.82
CA VAL A 117 3.52 -1.60 8.32
C VAL A 117 2.06 -1.93 8.63
N LEU A 118 1.36 -1.04 9.34
CA LEU A 118 -0.07 -1.22 9.65
C LEU A 118 -0.92 -1.27 8.39
N LEU A 119 -0.63 -0.41 7.41
CA LEU A 119 -1.32 -0.39 6.13
C LEU A 119 -1.13 -1.71 5.38
N LEU A 120 0.11 -2.22 5.35
CA LEU A 120 0.42 -3.52 4.77
C LEU A 120 -0.36 -4.64 5.46
N CYS A 121 -0.41 -4.65 6.80
CA CYS A 121 -1.22 -5.61 7.54
C CYS A 121 -2.70 -5.54 7.15
N CYS A 122 -3.27 -4.35 7.03
CA CYS A 122 -4.66 -4.16 6.57
C CYS A 122 -4.87 -4.68 5.14
N PHE A 123 -3.97 -4.32 4.22
CA PHE A 123 -4.03 -4.72 2.81
C PHE A 123 -3.96 -6.22 2.61
N LEU A 124 -3.30 -6.95 3.51
CA LEU A 124 -3.22 -8.40 3.46
C LEU A 124 -4.38 -9.06 4.22
N TYR A 125 -4.71 -8.58 5.42
CA TYR A 125 -5.67 -9.23 6.31
C TYR A 125 -7.09 -9.28 5.73
N PHE A 126 -7.64 -8.14 5.29
CA PHE A 126 -9.03 -8.13 4.81
C PHE A 126 -9.22 -8.99 3.56
N PRO A 127 -8.40 -8.85 2.50
CA PRO A 127 -8.53 -9.69 1.31
C PRO A 127 -8.24 -11.16 1.59
N TYR A 128 -7.32 -11.48 2.50
CA TYR A 128 -7.05 -12.86 2.91
C TYR A 128 -8.25 -13.50 3.63
N THR A 129 -8.85 -12.79 4.58
CA THR A 129 -10.03 -13.29 5.30
C THR A 129 -11.22 -13.52 4.37
N TYR A 130 -11.42 -12.64 3.39
CA TYR A 130 -12.45 -12.80 2.38
C TYR A 130 -12.11 -13.93 1.38
N ALA A 131 -10.86 -14.08 0.96
CA ALA A 131 -10.42 -15.18 0.11
C ALA A 131 -10.58 -16.56 0.76
N ARG A 132 -10.43 -16.65 2.10
CA ARG A 132 -10.70 -17.88 2.87
C ARG A 132 -12.18 -18.21 2.97
N GLU A 133 -13.04 -17.20 3.00
CA GLU A 133 -14.48 -17.40 3.01
C GLU A 133 -14.94 -17.98 1.68
N LEU A 134 -14.45 -17.45 0.56
CA LEU A 134 -14.69 -17.97 -0.79
C LEU A 134 -14.12 -19.38 -1.06
N GLU A 135 -13.29 -19.92 -0.17
CA GLU A 135 -12.79 -21.29 -0.25
C GLU A 135 -13.68 -22.29 0.51
N GLY A 136 -14.44 -21.80 1.49
CA GLY A 136 -15.34 -22.62 2.33
C GLY A 136 -16.78 -22.70 1.83
N ASP A 137 -17.14 -21.91 0.82
CA ASP A 137 -18.39 -21.98 0.06
C ASP A 137 -18.21 -22.84 -1.21
#